data_AF-A0A7L4JC61-F1
#
_entry.id   AF-A0A7L4JC61-F1
#
_cell.length_a   1.000
_cell.length_b   1.000
_cell.length_c   1.000
_cell.angle_alpha   90.00
_cell.angle_beta   90.00
_cell.angle_gamma   90.00
#
_symmetry.space_group_name_H-M   'P 1'
#
loop_
_entity.id
_entity.type
_entity.pdbx_description
1 polymer ?
#
loop_
_entity_poly.entity_id
_entity_poly.type
_entity_poly.pdbx_seq_one_letter_code
_entity_poly.pdbx_strand_id
1 'polypeptide(L)'
;GPDFGYVHKEPLFEAVASLDSFGNVEVSPPVCVAGKEYPLGRILIGSSFPVSAGRRMTRLVRDFLYAQRVQAPVELYSDWLAVGNVNEFVTFVPTSDKKRFRMLLASPAACYRLFREKQKEGQGEATMFKGKGTALSGTAGATRGHFPCWVSFSRMPARRPQPPPALFRESEWDGRDKGLCVEGIPSVSPILMPLSPGVTPQVTMMVLARVLGIPKPFGPVAGGECCLERRIRALLEPLGLCCRFLEDVSSYHGSLGEVRCGTSVQRRPFAFKWWHFTP
;
A
#
# COMPACT_ATOMS: atom_id res chain seq x y z
N GLY A 1 -4.05 21.11 -22.27
CA GLY A 1 -5.04 21.25 -23.37
C GLY A 1 -6.18 22.13 -22.90
N PRO A 2 -7.23 22.36 -23.70
CA PRO A 2 -8.46 22.98 -23.22
C PRO A 2 -8.95 22.26 -21.97
N ASP A 3 -9.25 23.01 -20.90
CA ASP A 3 -9.69 22.52 -19.58
C ASP A 3 -8.81 21.43 -18.92
N PHE A 4 -7.53 21.35 -19.31
CA PHE A 4 -6.54 20.45 -18.72
C PHE A 4 -5.24 21.19 -18.46
N GLY A 5 -5.07 21.64 -17.22
CA GLY A 5 -3.89 22.39 -16.76
C GLY A 5 -2.64 21.54 -16.64
N TYR A 6 -1.48 22.20 -16.67
CA TYR A 6 -0.18 21.58 -16.49
C TYR A 6 0.66 22.40 -15.50
N VAL A 7 1.33 21.71 -14.58
CA VAL A 7 2.28 22.30 -13.64
C VAL A 7 3.45 21.35 -13.45
N HIS A 8 4.65 21.91 -13.41
CA HIS A 8 5.90 21.17 -13.22
C HIS A 8 6.85 21.94 -12.30
N LYS A 9 7.69 21.19 -11.57
CA LYS A 9 8.72 21.71 -10.67
C LYS A 9 10.01 20.94 -10.92
N GLU A 10 11.05 21.66 -11.28
CA GLU A 10 12.37 21.10 -11.60
C GLU A 10 13.41 21.60 -10.60
N PRO A 11 14.05 20.73 -9.80
CA PRO A 11 15.07 21.15 -8.85
C PRO A 11 16.36 21.56 -9.60
N LEU A 12 16.94 22.70 -9.24
CA LEU A 12 18.16 23.22 -9.89
C LEU A 12 19.45 22.58 -9.38
N PHE A 13 19.49 22.20 -8.11
CA PHE A 13 20.72 21.74 -7.43
C PHE A 13 20.55 20.42 -6.66
N GLU A 14 19.31 20.00 -6.40
CA GLU A 14 19.00 18.78 -5.67
C GLU A 14 18.79 17.64 -6.66
N ALA A 15 19.47 16.51 -6.47
CA ALA A 15 19.30 15.34 -7.32
C ALA A 15 17.92 14.71 -7.13
N VAL A 16 17.25 14.36 -8.23
CA VAL A 16 15.98 13.64 -8.20
C VAL A 16 16.21 12.21 -7.72
N ALA A 17 15.40 11.77 -6.76
CA ALA A 17 15.43 10.42 -6.20
C ALA A 17 14.16 9.64 -6.59
N SER A 18 14.16 8.34 -6.33
CA SER A 18 12.97 7.48 -6.52
C SER A 18 11.74 8.03 -5.79
N LEU A 19 11.94 8.67 -4.62
CA LEU A 19 10.89 9.30 -3.81
C LEU A 19 10.24 10.55 -4.44
N ASP A 20 10.80 11.11 -5.52
CA ASP A 20 10.15 12.18 -6.30
C ASP A 20 9.09 11.65 -7.27
N SER A 21 9.00 10.33 -7.45
CA SER A 21 7.96 9.68 -8.24
C SER A 21 6.58 9.90 -7.60
N PHE A 22 5.53 10.14 -8.40
CA PHE A 22 4.18 10.39 -7.87
C PHE A 22 3.46 9.16 -7.32
N GLY A 23 4.04 7.95 -7.42
CA GLY A 23 3.63 6.84 -6.55
C GLY A 23 3.90 7.11 -5.07
N ASN A 24 4.79 8.06 -4.77
CA ASN A 24 5.11 8.51 -3.42
C ASN A 24 4.25 9.70 -2.94
N VAL A 25 3.27 10.14 -3.74
CA VAL A 25 2.34 11.23 -3.39
C VAL A 25 0.92 10.69 -3.46
N GLU A 26 0.30 10.54 -2.30
CA GLU A 26 -1.07 10.05 -2.16
C GLU A 26 -1.90 11.08 -1.38
N VAL A 27 -3.21 10.84 -1.26
CA VAL A 27 -4.09 11.72 -0.48
C VAL A 27 -5.14 10.91 0.27
N SER A 28 -5.36 11.26 1.54
CA SER A 28 -6.41 10.64 2.35
C SER A 28 -7.80 11.08 1.91
N PRO A 29 -8.85 10.30 2.24
CA PRO A 29 -10.22 10.81 2.28
C PRO A 29 -10.37 11.96 3.31
N PRO A 30 -11.53 12.67 3.31
CA PRO A 30 -11.82 13.67 4.32
C PRO A 30 -11.80 13.09 5.74
N VAL A 31 -11.12 13.78 6.65
CA VAL A 31 -10.86 13.31 8.03
C VAL A 31 -11.04 14.42 9.05
N CYS A 32 -11.25 14.05 10.31
CA CYS A 32 -11.21 14.99 11.45
C CYS A 32 -10.17 14.49 12.45
N VAL A 33 -9.27 15.39 12.86
CA VAL A 33 -8.06 15.07 13.64
C VAL A 33 -8.04 15.99 14.86
N ALA A 34 -8.20 15.43 16.05
CA ALA A 34 -8.22 16.18 17.30
C ALA A 34 -9.17 17.41 17.25
N GLY A 35 -10.35 17.25 16.65
CA GLY A 35 -11.35 18.31 16.51
C GLY A 35 -11.14 19.23 15.29
N LYS A 36 -10.02 19.13 14.57
CA LYS A 36 -9.78 19.86 13.32
C LYS A 36 -10.24 19.06 12.11
N GLU A 37 -11.18 19.61 11.35
CA GLU A 37 -11.66 19.00 10.11
C GLU A 37 -10.71 19.26 8.94
N TYR A 38 -10.52 18.25 8.10
CA TYR A 38 -9.80 18.32 6.82
C TYR A 38 -10.75 17.82 5.72
N PRO A 39 -11.64 18.69 5.22
CA PRO A 39 -12.73 18.31 4.32
C PRO A 39 -12.26 17.86 2.93
N LEU A 40 -11.02 18.18 2.57
CA LEU A 40 -10.37 17.77 1.32
C LEU A 40 -9.34 16.63 1.54
N GLY A 41 -9.31 16.07 2.75
CA GLY A 41 -8.28 15.12 3.17
C GLY A 41 -6.91 15.75 3.38
N ARG A 42 -5.89 14.92 3.50
CA ARG A 42 -4.50 15.32 3.72
C ARG A 42 -3.57 14.59 2.74
N ILE A 43 -2.63 15.32 2.15
CA ILE A 43 -1.60 14.76 1.27
C ILE A 43 -0.67 13.87 2.11
N LEU A 44 -0.26 12.73 1.55
CA LEU A 44 0.66 11.77 2.14
C LEU A 44 1.91 11.66 1.25
N ILE A 45 3.08 11.90 1.83
CA ILE A 45 4.36 11.90 1.11
C ILE A 45 5.32 10.95 1.82
N GLY A 46 6.00 10.07 1.11
CA GLY A 46 7.02 9.21 1.71
C GLY A 46 8.35 9.92 1.92
N SER A 47 9.02 9.60 3.01
CA SER A 47 10.23 10.26 3.53
C SER A 47 11.09 9.26 4.33
N SER A 48 12.24 9.74 4.81
CA SER A 48 13.13 9.05 5.75
C SER A 48 12.98 9.59 7.17
N PHE A 49 13.60 8.94 8.16
CA PHE A 49 13.62 9.51 9.51
C PHE A 49 14.53 10.76 9.58
N PRO A 50 14.24 11.72 10.49
CA PRO A 50 15.01 12.96 10.61
C PRO A 50 16.50 12.76 10.88
N VAL A 51 16.87 11.64 11.52
CA VAL A 51 18.27 11.32 11.91
C VAL A 51 19.00 10.45 10.90
N SER A 52 18.32 9.95 9.88
CA SER A 52 18.93 9.12 8.83
C SER A 52 19.33 9.98 7.63
N ALA A 53 20.49 9.73 7.03
CA ALA A 53 20.87 10.20 5.69
C ALA A 53 20.08 9.43 4.60
N GLY A 54 18.76 9.37 4.78
CA GLY A 54 17.84 8.62 3.93
C GLY A 54 17.35 9.45 2.75
N ARG A 55 16.67 8.79 1.81
CA ARG A 55 16.08 9.49 0.65
C ARG A 55 14.90 10.34 1.12
N ARG A 56 14.68 11.47 0.45
CA ARG A 56 13.51 12.33 0.65
C ARG A 56 13.09 12.94 -0.68
N MET A 57 11.80 13.20 -0.83
CA MET A 57 11.30 14.02 -1.94
C MET A 57 11.99 15.40 -1.91
N THR A 58 12.33 15.90 -3.09
CA THR A 58 13.01 17.19 -3.26
C THR A 58 12.28 18.29 -2.50
N ARG A 59 13.06 19.21 -1.92
CA ARG A 59 12.51 20.35 -1.18
C ARG A 59 11.57 21.18 -2.04
N LEU A 60 11.90 21.35 -3.32
CA LEU A 60 11.07 22.13 -4.25
C LEU A 60 9.65 21.58 -4.38
N VAL A 61 9.50 20.26 -4.54
CA VAL A 61 8.18 19.63 -4.66
C VAL A 61 7.46 19.63 -3.32
N ARG A 62 8.16 19.36 -2.21
CA ARG A 62 7.57 19.45 -0.86
C ARG A 62 7.03 20.85 -0.57
N ASP A 63 7.85 21.88 -0.76
CA ASP A 63 7.48 23.28 -0.52
C ASP A 63 6.27 23.68 -1.40
N PHE A 64 6.22 23.20 -2.65
CA PHE A 64 5.05 23.39 -3.51
C PHE A 64 3.78 22.75 -2.93
N LEU A 65 3.84 21.51 -2.44
CA LEU A 65 2.68 20.83 -1.84
C LEU A 65 2.24 21.49 -0.52
N TYR A 66 3.18 21.89 0.33
CA TYR A 66 2.88 22.62 1.57
C TYR A 66 2.26 23.99 1.30
N ALA A 67 2.72 24.69 0.26
CA ALA A 67 2.19 26.01 -0.13
C ALA A 67 0.72 25.97 -0.58
N GLN A 68 0.16 24.80 -0.91
CA GLN A 68 -1.26 24.67 -1.28
C GLN A 68 -2.19 24.83 -0.08
N ARG A 69 -1.71 24.60 1.15
CA ARG A 69 -2.38 24.76 2.46
C ARG A 69 -3.61 23.89 2.73
N VAL A 70 -4.48 23.70 1.74
CA VAL A 70 -5.84 23.14 1.91
C VAL A 70 -5.89 21.63 2.13
N GLN A 71 -4.77 20.92 1.94
CA GLN A 71 -4.62 19.47 2.19
C GLN A 71 -3.38 19.15 3.02
N ALA A 72 -2.97 20.08 3.90
CA ALA A 72 -1.88 19.99 4.90
C ALA A 72 -1.09 18.66 4.92
N PRO A 73 0.02 18.54 4.17
CA PRO A 73 0.74 17.28 3.99
C PRO A 73 1.21 16.61 5.28
N VAL A 74 1.31 15.28 5.24
CA VAL A 74 1.89 14.39 6.26
C VAL A 74 2.99 13.56 5.62
N GLU A 75 4.15 13.50 6.26
CA GLU A 75 5.25 12.65 5.83
C GLU A 75 5.15 11.26 6.48
N LEU A 76 5.26 10.21 5.68
CA LEU A 76 5.28 8.81 6.10
C LEU A 76 6.67 8.23 5.89
N TYR A 77 7.05 7.23 6.69
CA TYR A 77 8.32 6.54 6.47
C TYR A 77 8.19 5.49 5.37
N SER A 78 8.76 5.80 4.20
CA SER A 78 8.77 4.91 3.02
C SER A 78 10.17 4.47 2.62
N ASP A 79 11.21 5.08 3.17
CA ASP A 79 12.61 4.87 2.75
C ASP A 79 13.14 3.45 3.01
N TRP A 80 12.41 2.63 3.76
CA TRP A 80 12.68 1.20 3.92
C TRP A 80 12.35 0.35 2.67
N LEU A 81 11.53 0.87 1.76
CA LEU A 81 11.20 0.20 0.49
C LEU A 81 12.28 0.48 -0.56
N ALA A 82 12.58 -0.49 -1.42
CA ALA A 82 13.56 -0.32 -2.49
C ALA A 82 13.16 0.83 -3.43
N VAL A 83 11.89 0.89 -3.85
CA VAL A 83 11.36 2.01 -4.64
C VAL A 83 11.04 3.20 -3.73
N GLY A 84 10.42 2.97 -2.58
CA GLY A 84 10.28 4.03 -1.57
C GLY A 84 8.96 4.80 -1.64
N ASN A 85 7.92 4.21 -2.23
CA ASN A 85 6.66 4.89 -2.50
C ASN A 85 5.57 4.54 -1.47
N VAL A 86 4.79 5.54 -1.05
CA VAL A 86 3.63 5.36 -0.16
C VAL A 86 2.60 4.37 -0.72
N ASN A 87 2.38 4.39 -2.03
CA ASN A 87 1.39 3.53 -2.67
C ASN A 87 1.69 2.03 -2.58
N GLU A 88 2.94 1.64 -2.30
CA GLU A 88 3.35 0.24 -2.11
C GLU A 88 2.83 -0.36 -0.80
N PHE A 89 2.49 0.48 0.18
CA PHE A 89 2.07 -0.01 1.50
C PHE A 89 0.75 0.57 2.01
N VAL A 90 0.24 1.68 1.46
CA VAL A 90 -1.05 2.30 1.84
C VAL A 90 -1.99 2.45 0.64
N THR A 91 -3.28 2.22 0.89
CA THR A 91 -4.37 2.68 0.01
C THR A 91 -5.65 2.93 0.80
N PHE A 92 -6.65 3.54 0.16
CA PHE A 92 -7.96 3.78 0.74
C PHE A 92 -9.07 3.19 -0.14
N VAL A 93 -10.05 2.56 0.49
CA VAL A 93 -11.25 2.07 -0.17
C VAL A 93 -12.50 2.68 0.46
N PRO A 94 -13.53 3.02 -0.33
CA PRO A 94 -14.81 3.45 0.22
C PRO A 94 -15.52 2.27 0.89
N THR A 95 -16.34 2.54 1.88
CA THR A 95 -17.19 1.54 2.53
C THR A 95 -18.63 2.03 2.59
N SER A 96 -19.57 1.09 2.59
CA SER A 96 -21.00 1.36 2.75
C SER A 96 -21.42 1.63 4.21
N ASP A 97 -20.53 1.39 5.16
CA ASP A 97 -20.80 1.55 6.59
C ASP A 97 -20.58 2.97 7.12
N LYS A 98 -20.87 3.17 8.40
CA LYS A 98 -20.77 4.48 9.08
C LYS A 98 -19.38 5.13 8.99
N LYS A 99 -18.32 4.33 8.83
CA LYS A 99 -16.94 4.81 8.75
C LYS A 99 -16.61 5.38 7.35
N ARG A 100 -17.46 5.18 6.33
CA ARG A 100 -17.39 5.69 4.93
C ARG A 100 -16.17 5.27 4.10
N PHE A 101 -15.05 4.97 4.73
CA PHE A 101 -13.86 4.43 4.10
C PHE A 101 -13.07 3.52 5.06
N ARG A 102 -12.08 2.81 4.50
CA ARG A 102 -11.03 2.09 5.24
C ARG A 102 -9.68 2.37 4.61
N MET A 103 -8.67 2.42 5.45
CA MET A 103 -7.27 2.35 5.05
C MET A 103 -6.87 0.89 4.96
N LEU A 104 -6.27 0.51 3.85
CA LEU A 104 -5.66 -0.80 3.68
C LEU A 104 -4.15 -0.62 3.80
N LEU A 105 -3.54 -1.51 4.56
CA LEU A 105 -2.10 -1.45 4.81
C LEU A 105 -1.46 -2.81 4.55
N ALA A 106 -0.35 -2.81 3.82
CA ALA A 106 0.46 -4.02 3.64
C ALA A 106 1.04 -4.50 4.97
N SER A 107 0.85 -5.77 5.30
CA SER A 107 1.26 -6.41 6.56
C SER A 107 1.89 -7.79 6.29
N PRO A 108 3.22 -7.89 6.46
CA PRO A 108 3.90 -9.18 6.47
C PRO A 108 3.37 -10.12 7.55
N ALA A 109 3.07 -9.64 8.77
CA ALA A 109 2.61 -10.55 9.83
C ALA A 109 1.21 -11.13 9.55
N ALA A 110 0.30 -10.38 8.91
CA ALA A 110 -0.97 -10.93 8.46
C ALA A 110 -0.77 -12.09 7.46
N CYS A 111 0.20 -11.96 6.55
CA CYS A 111 0.58 -13.05 5.64
C CYS A 111 1.15 -14.26 6.38
N TYR A 112 2.05 -14.02 7.34
CA TYR A 112 2.64 -15.09 8.16
C TYR A 112 1.60 -15.85 8.99
N ARG A 113 0.65 -15.13 9.60
CA ARG A 113 -0.44 -15.75 10.37
C ARG A 113 -1.28 -16.64 9.47
N LEU A 114 -1.69 -16.14 8.29
CA LEU A 114 -2.44 -16.93 7.32
C LEU A 114 -1.68 -18.18 6.87
N PHE A 115 -0.38 -18.08 6.58
CA PHE A 115 0.41 -19.24 6.16
C PHE A 115 0.58 -20.27 7.27
N ARG A 116 0.75 -19.84 8.53
CA ARG A 116 0.77 -20.75 9.69
C ARG A 116 -0.57 -21.44 9.90
N GLU A 117 -1.69 -20.74 9.73
CA GLU A 117 -3.03 -21.33 9.79
C GLU A 117 -3.18 -22.43 8.72
N LYS A 118 -2.84 -22.13 7.47
CA LYS A 118 -2.91 -23.10 6.37
C LYS A 118 -1.99 -24.29 6.57
N GLN A 119 -0.80 -24.09 7.16
CA GLN A 119 0.09 -25.18 7.53
C GLN A 119 -0.57 -26.11 8.58
N LYS A 120 -1.21 -25.56 9.61
CA LYS A 120 -1.92 -26.33 10.64
C LYS A 120 -3.13 -27.09 10.09
N GLU A 121 -3.76 -26.57 9.05
CA GLU A 121 -4.84 -27.23 8.30
C GLU A 121 -4.34 -28.35 7.36
N GLY A 122 -3.05 -28.71 7.40
CA GLY A 122 -2.48 -29.76 6.55
C GLY A 122 -2.15 -29.31 5.12
N GLN A 123 -2.26 -28.01 4.82
CA GLN A 123 -1.95 -27.44 3.50
C GLN A 123 -0.50 -26.97 3.39
N GLY A 124 0.37 -27.50 4.24
CA GLY A 124 1.80 -27.17 4.32
C GLY A 124 2.65 -27.63 3.14
N GLU A 125 2.08 -28.18 2.07
CA GLU A 125 2.78 -28.52 0.82
C GLU A 125 2.22 -27.75 -0.39
N ALA A 126 1.25 -26.85 -0.18
CA ALA A 126 0.71 -26.02 -1.26
C ALA A 126 1.82 -25.18 -1.90
N THR A 127 1.75 -24.94 -3.20
CA THR A 127 2.78 -24.17 -3.93
C THR A 127 2.27 -22.82 -4.37
N MET A 128 3.15 -21.82 -4.37
CA MET A 128 2.92 -20.50 -4.96
C MET A 128 3.30 -20.50 -6.43
N PHE A 129 2.79 -19.53 -7.19
CA PHE A 129 3.10 -19.33 -8.60
C PHE A 129 2.79 -20.55 -9.49
N LYS A 130 1.79 -21.35 -9.08
CA LYS A 130 1.31 -22.50 -9.85
C LYS A 130 0.86 -22.04 -11.24
N GLY A 131 1.36 -22.70 -12.30
CA GLY A 131 1.06 -22.35 -13.68
C GLY A 131 1.93 -21.22 -14.27
N LYS A 132 2.88 -20.66 -13.51
CA LYS A 132 3.88 -19.71 -14.02
C LYS A 132 5.23 -20.43 -14.26
N GLY A 133 5.76 -20.28 -15.48
CA GLY A 133 7.09 -20.74 -15.86
C GLY A 133 8.20 -19.92 -15.18
N THR A 134 9.46 -20.13 -15.57
CA THR A 134 10.69 -19.48 -15.05
C THR A 134 10.71 -17.93 -15.13
N ALA A 135 9.64 -17.27 -15.57
CA ALA A 135 9.51 -15.81 -15.66
C ALA A 135 9.66 -15.06 -14.31
N LEU A 136 9.61 -15.75 -13.18
CA LEU A 136 9.90 -15.19 -11.85
C LEU A 136 11.35 -15.43 -11.38
N SER A 137 12.15 -16.18 -12.15
CA SER A 137 13.56 -16.47 -11.86
C SER A 137 14.46 -15.23 -11.91
N GLY A 138 14.01 -14.13 -12.53
CA GLY A 138 14.79 -12.89 -12.70
C GLY A 138 14.66 -11.89 -11.55
N THR A 139 13.60 -11.99 -10.73
CA THR A 139 13.52 -11.23 -9.48
C THR A 139 14.27 -11.99 -8.41
N ALA A 140 15.43 -11.48 -7.98
CA ALA A 140 16.22 -12.04 -6.88
C ALA A 140 15.34 -12.30 -5.65
N GLY A 141 14.86 -13.54 -5.50
CA GLY A 141 14.04 -13.99 -4.36
C GLY A 141 12.77 -14.80 -4.68
N ALA A 142 12.30 -14.91 -5.93
CA ALA A 142 11.13 -15.75 -6.23
C ALA A 142 11.56 -17.18 -6.60
N THR A 143 11.99 -17.95 -5.61
CA THR A 143 12.26 -19.38 -5.79
C THR A 143 10.95 -20.17 -5.87
N ARG A 144 10.86 -21.10 -6.82
CA ARG A 144 9.89 -22.21 -6.77
C ARG A 144 10.17 -23.03 -5.51
N GLY A 145 9.46 -22.74 -4.42
CA GLY A 145 9.60 -23.45 -3.14
C GLY A 145 8.29 -24.11 -2.72
N HIS A 146 8.39 -25.30 -2.13
CA HIS A 146 7.32 -25.90 -1.32
C HIS A 146 7.17 -25.11 0.01
N PHE A 147 5.99 -25.07 0.62
CA PHE A 147 5.74 -24.38 1.90
C PHE A 147 6.80 -24.59 3.01
N PRO A 148 7.41 -25.79 3.19
CA PRO A 148 8.46 -25.97 4.19
C PRO A 148 9.72 -25.15 3.87
N CYS A 149 9.98 -24.93 2.57
CA CYS A 149 11.03 -24.05 2.08
C CYS A 149 10.70 -22.57 2.31
N TRP A 150 9.43 -22.15 2.32
CA TRP A 150 9.04 -20.77 2.64
C TRP A 150 9.09 -20.49 4.15
N VAL A 151 8.66 -21.43 5.00
CA VAL A 151 8.84 -21.34 6.46
C VAL A 151 10.34 -21.36 6.83
N SER A 152 11.18 -22.05 6.04
CA SER A 152 12.65 -22.07 6.20
C SER A 152 13.37 -20.90 5.55
N PHE A 153 12.88 -20.33 4.44
CA PHE A 153 13.35 -19.06 3.87
C PHE A 153 13.06 -17.90 4.85
N SER A 154 12.00 -18.05 5.65
CA SER A 154 11.64 -17.18 6.77
C SER A 154 12.50 -17.38 8.03
N ARG A 155 13.40 -18.37 8.05
CA ARG A 155 14.48 -18.49 9.05
C ARG A 155 15.74 -17.73 8.64
N MET A 156 15.83 -17.19 7.42
CA MET A 156 16.81 -16.13 7.19
C MET A 156 16.47 -14.96 8.13
N PRO A 157 17.44 -14.38 8.85
CA PRO A 157 17.19 -13.12 9.55
C PRO A 157 16.57 -12.16 8.56
N ALA A 158 15.56 -11.40 8.98
CA ALA A 158 14.86 -10.40 8.18
C ALA A 158 15.87 -9.48 7.47
N ARG A 159 16.36 -9.90 6.30
CA ARG A 159 17.32 -9.15 5.47
C ARG A 159 16.59 -8.11 4.61
N ARG A 160 15.25 -8.05 4.70
CA ARG A 160 14.47 -6.91 4.26
C ARG A 160 14.15 -6.05 5.48
N PRO A 161 14.41 -4.74 5.45
CA PRO A 161 14.10 -3.85 6.54
C PRO A 161 12.60 -3.93 6.84
N GLN A 162 12.28 -4.33 8.07
CA GLN A 162 10.94 -4.18 8.62
C GLN A 162 10.67 -2.69 8.86
N PRO A 163 9.41 -2.24 8.83
CA PRO A 163 9.11 -0.90 9.30
C PRO A 163 9.65 -0.73 10.72
N PRO A 164 10.40 0.34 11.00
CA PRO A 164 11.01 0.59 12.29
C PRO A 164 9.95 0.71 13.39
N PRO A 165 10.26 0.27 14.62
CA PRO A 165 9.28 0.13 15.72
C PRO A 165 8.53 1.41 16.08
N ALA A 166 9.03 2.58 15.70
CA ALA A 166 8.48 3.89 16.07
C ALA A 166 7.22 4.27 15.27
N LEU A 167 7.01 3.72 14.07
CA LEU A 167 5.81 3.98 13.25
C LEU A 167 4.83 2.79 13.24
N PHE A 168 5.32 1.60 13.59
CA PHE A 168 4.58 0.35 13.49
C PHE A 168 4.98 -0.62 14.61
N ARG A 169 4.22 -0.64 15.72
CA ARG A 169 4.27 -1.73 16.71
C ARG A 169 3.17 -2.74 16.40
N GLU A 170 3.46 -3.67 15.51
CA GLU A 170 2.55 -4.79 15.18
C GLU A 170 2.36 -5.75 16.38
N SER A 171 3.29 -5.75 17.33
CA SER A 171 3.27 -6.56 18.56
C SER A 171 2.35 -6.05 19.68
N GLU A 172 1.86 -4.80 19.60
CA GLU A 172 0.87 -4.26 20.55
C GLU A 172 -0.58 -4.37 20.05
N TRP A 173 -0.76 -4.94 18.86
CA TRP A 173 -2.05 -5.14 18.23
C TRP A 173 -2.77 -6.38 18.80
N ASP A 174 -3.53 -6.17 19.88
CA ASP A 174 -4.37 -7.17 20.57
C ASP A 174 -5.78 -7.36 19.93
N GLY A 175 -5.94 -7.04 18.64
CA GLY A 175 -7.21 -7.26 17.92
C GLY A 175 -8.42 -6.44 18.42
N ARG A 176 -8.23 -5.54 19.40
CA ARG A 176 -9.23 -4.57 19.84
C ARG A 176 -9.10 -3.30 19.00
N ASP A 177 -10.24 -2.70 18.65
CA ASP A 177 -10.49 -1.55 17.76
C ASP A 177 -9.76 -0.24 18.20
N LYS A 178 -8.43 -0.29 18.34
CA LYS A 178 -7.56 0.85 18.56
C LYS A 178 -7.00 1.23 17.20
N GLY A 179 -7.63 2.20 16.55
CA GLY A 179 -7.29 2.63 15.18
C GLY A 179 -5.79 2.88 15.00
N LEU A 180 -5.31 2.68 13.77
CA LEU A 180 -3.93 2.98 13.45
C LEU A 180 -3.71 4.49 13.59
N CYS A 181 -2.78 4.91 14.45
CA CYS A 181 -2.28 6.27 14.44
C CYS A 181 -1.16 6.35 13.42
N VAL A 182 -1.49 6.55 12.14
CA VAL A 182 -0.60 7.36 11.31
C VAL A 182 -0.68 8.75 11.96
N GLU A 183 0.42 9.28 12.50
CA GLU A 183 0.40 10.61 13.11
C GLU A 183 -0.30 11.60 12.16
N GLY A 184 -1.48 12.10 12.55
CA GLY A 184 -2.28 13.00 11.72
C GLY A 184 -3.43 12.38 10.90
N ILE A 185 -3.73 11.08 11.02
CA ILE A 185 -4.99 10.44 10.55
C ILE A 185 -5.55 9.50 11.65
N PRO A 186 -6.12 10.02 12.74
CA PRO A 186 -6.81 9.20 13.74
C PRO A 186 -8.10 8.57 13.19
N SER A 187 -8.44 7.41 13.76
CA SER A 187 -9.73 6.72 13.60
C SER A 187 -9.96 5.94 12.30
N VAL A 188 -8.89 5.43 11.68
CA VAL A 188 -9.03 4.42 10.62
C VAL A 188 -8.53 3.09 11.15
N SER A 189 -9.45 2.19 11.49
CA SER A 189 -9.11 0.79 11.76
C SER A 189 -8.57 0.20 10.44
N PRO A 190 -7.26 -0.07 10.34
CA PRO A 190 -6.65 -0.47 9.10
C PRO A 190 -7.04 -1.93 8.82
N ILE A 191 -7.19 -2.26 7.55
CA ILE A 191 -7.27 -3.66 7.12
C ILE A 191 -5.87 -4.08 6.73
N LEU A 192 -5.31 -5.00 7.51
CA LEU A 192 -4.00 -5.58 7.25
C LEU A 192 -4.09 -6.54 6.06
N MET A 193 -3.46 -6.14 4.96
CA MET A 193 -3.37 -6.92 3.73
C MET A 193 -2.13 -7.80 3.75
N PRO A 194 -2.25 -9.10 3.45
CA PRO A 194 -1.14 -10.03 3.57
C PRO A 194 -0.04 -9.77 2.52
N LEU A 195 1.11 -9.26 2.94
CA LEU A 195 2.28 -9.05 2.07
C LEU A 195 3.25 -10.25 2.17
N SER A 196 3.41 -11.01 1.09
CA SER A 196 4.39 -12.11 1.02
C SER A 196 5.71 -11.64 0.39
N PRO A 197 6.88 -12.03 0.91
CA PRO A 197 8.16 -11.78 0.26
C PRO A 197 8.19 -12.35 -1.17
N GLY A 198 8.62 -11.55 -2.14
CA GLY A 198 8.66 -11.95 -3.56
C GLY A 198 7.30 -11.96 -4.27
N VAL A 199 6.22 -11.57 -3.58
CA VAL A 199 4.90 -11.31 -4.16
C VAL A 199 4.64 -9.81 -4.12
N THR A 200 3.84 -9.35 -5.07
CA THR A 200 3.44 -7.96 -5.22
C THR A 200 2.51 -7.51 -4.09
N PRO A 201 2.77 -6.35 -3.45
CA PRO A 201 1.83 -5.72 -2.53
C PRO A 201 0.42 -5.58 -3.13
N GLN A 202 -0.56 -6.28 -2.55
CA GLN A 202 -1.93 -6.24 -3.05
C GLN A 202 -2.63 -4.91 -2.74
N VAL A 203 -2.02 -4.08 -1.90
CA VAL A 203 -2.47 -2.70 -1.66
C VAL A 203 -2.28 -1.81 -2.88
N THR A 204 -1.41 -2.16 -3.84
CA THR A 204 -1.16 -1.43 -5.09
C THR A 204 -2.29 -1.60 -6.12
N MET A 205 -3.54 -1.59 -5.65
CA MET A 205 -4.76 -1.83 -6.42
C MET A 205 -5.36 -0.56 -7.04
N MET A 206 -6.12 -0.75 -8.12
CA MET A 206 -6.95 0.29 -8.71
C MET A 206 -8.33 0.33 -8.01
N VAL A 207 -8.74 1.50 -7.52
CA VAL A 207 -10.01 1.70 -6.79
C VAL A 207 -11.00 2.52 -7.64
N LEU A 208 -12.00 1.83 -8.20
CA LEU A 208 -13.06 2.41 -9.05
C LEU A 208 -14.42 2.27 -8.36
N ALA A 209 -14.73 3.24 -7.49
CA ALA A 209 -15.89 3.20 -6.62
C ALA A 209 -15.93 1.89 -5.81
N ARG A 210 -16.84 0.97 -6.13
CA ARG A 210 -16.97 -0.33 -5.43
C ARG A 210 -16.18 -1.46 -6.09
N VAL A 211 -15.60 -1.26 -7.27
CA VAL A 211 -14.82 -2.28 -7.98
C VAL A 211 -13.34 -2.06 -7.71
N LEU A 212 -12.65 -3.12 -7.28
CA LEU A 212 -11.22 -3.12 -6.97
C LEU A 212 -10.48 -3.98 -7.99
N GLY A 213 -9.56 -3.36 -8.74
CA GLY A 213 -8.61 -4.05 -9.59
C GLY A 213 -7.35 -4.39 -8.80
N ILE A 214 -7.31 -5.58 -8.20
CA ILE A 214 -6.28 -6.01 -7.26
C ILE A 214 -5.22 -6.82 -8.02
N PRO A 215 -3.91 -6.55 -7.88
CA PRO A 215 -2.87 -7.41 -8.44
C PRO A 215 -3.06 -8.87 -7.99
N LYS A 216 -3.05 -9.81 -8.93
CA LYS A 216 -3.23 -11.23 -8.60
C LYS A 216 -2.00 -11.70 -7.82
N PRO A 217 -2.16 -12.23 -6.59
CA PRO A 217 -1.02 -12.48 -5.70
C PRO A 217 -0.28 -13.79 -6.00
N PHE A 218 -0.84 -14.67 -6.85
CA PHE A 218 -0.29 -16.01 -7.14
C PHE A 218 0.13 -16.81 -5.90
N GLY A 219 -0.63 -16.63 -4.81
CA GLY A 219 -0.40 -17.29 -3.54
C GLY A 219 -0.70 -18.79 -3.58
N PRO A 220 -0.52 -19.45 -2.42
CA PRO A 220 -0.75 -20.88 -2.28
C PRO A 220 -2.14 -21.32 -2.75
N VAL A 221 -2.19 -22.37 -3.56
CA VAL A 221 -3.46 -22.93 -4.05
C VAL A 221 -3.84 -24.16 -3.23
N ALA A 222 -4.97 -24.10 -2.55
CA ALA A 222 -5.55 -25.22 -1.80
C ALA A 222 -7.04 -25.36 -2.12
N GLY A 223 -7.47 -26.57 -2.47
CA GLY A 223 -8.86 -26.82 -2.90
C GLY A 223 -9.26 -26.04 -4.16
N GLY A 224 -8.32 -25.78 -5.06
CA GLY A 224 -8.57 -25.09 -6.34
C GLY A 224 -8.57 -23.55 -6.28
N GLU A 225 -8.44 -22.94 -5.09
CA GLU A 225 -8.44 -21.48 -4.93
C GLU A 225 -7.14 -20.97 -4.28
N CYS A 226 -6.72 -19.76 -4.65
CA CYS A 226 -5.61 -19.07 -4.00
C CYS A 226 -6.03 -18.58 -2.60
N CYS A 227 -5.31 -18.98 -1.56
CA CYS A 227 -5.66 -18.63 -0.18
C CYS A 227 -5.53 -17.12 0.11
N LEU A 228 -4.62 -16.43 -0.57
CA LEU A 228 -4.46 -14.97 -0.47
C LEU A 228 -5.66 -14.25 -1.10
N GLU A 229 -6.09 -14.66 -2.30
CA GLU A 229 -7.29 -14.10 -2.93
C GLU A 229 -8.52 -14.30 -2.04
N ARG A 230 -8.72 -15.52 -1.54
CA ARG A 230 -9.81 -15.86 -0.61
C ARG A 230 -9.78 -14.97 0.63
N ARG A 231 -8.60 -14.77 1.23
CA ARG A 231 -8.44 -13.92 2.41
C ARG A 231 -8.79 -12.46 2.10
N ILE A 232 -8.33 -11.93 0.97
CA ILE A 232 -8.63 -10.55 0.55
C ILE A 232 -10.13 -10.37 0.30
N ARG A 233 -10.79 -11.32 -0.40
CA ARG A 233 -12.25 -11.31 -0.58
C ARG A 233 -12.98 -11.27 0.77
N ALA A 234 -12.61 -12.16 1.70
CA ALA A 234 -13.21 -12.22 3.03
C ALA A 234 -13.05 -10.93 3.85
N LEU A 235 -12.01 -10.13 3.58
CA LEU A 235 -11.80 -8.84 4.25
C LEU A 235 -12.58 -7.68 3.60
N LEU A 236 -12.74 -7.70 2.27
CA LEU A 236 -13.24 -6.54 1.52
C LEU A 236 -14.68 -6.67 1.03
N GLU A 237 -15.11 -7.87 0.62
CA GLU A 237 -16.46 -8.09 0.09
C GLU A 237 -17.57 -7.80 1.12
N PRO A 238 -17.41 -8.11 2.42
CA PRO A 238 -18.37 -7.69 3.45
C PRO A 238 -18.56 -6.17 3.57
N LEU A 239 -17.64 -5.37 3.03
CA LEU A 239 -17.74 -3.90 2.99
C LEU A 239 -18.51 -3.39 1.75
N GLY A 240 -19.06 -4.30 0.94
CA GLY A 240 -19.75 -3.99 -0.31
C GLY A 240 -18.81 -3.74 -1.49
N LEU A 241 -17.57 -4.23 -1.42
CA LEU A 241 -16.55 -4.09 -2.46
C LEU A 241 -16.52 -5.34 -3.36
N CYS A 242 -16.22 -5.16 -4.64
CA CYS A 242 -16.08 -6.23 -5.62
C CYS A 242 -14.60 -6.41 -5.99
N CYS A 243 -14.01 -7.52 -5.56
CA CYS A 243 -12.60 -7.84 -5.79
C CYS A 243 -12.41 -8.50 -7.17
N ARG A 244 -11.70 -7.82 -8.07
CA ARG A 244 -11.27 -8.35 -9.37
C ARG A 244 -9.76 -8.50 -9.37
N PHE A 245 -9.27 -9.74 -9.41
CA PHE A 245 -7.84 -10.02 -9.43
C PHE A 245 -7.32 -9.93 -10.87
N LEU A 246 -6.41 -8.98 -11.10
CA LEU A 246 -5.82 -8.66 -12.38
C LEU A 246 -4.48 -9.38 -12.53
N GLU A 247 -4.31 -10.06 -13.64
CA GLU A 247 -3.06 -10.74 -13.97
C GLU A 247 -2.11 -9.79 -14.69
N ASP A 248 -1.06 -9.37 -13.99
CA ASP A 248 -0.13 -8.30 -14.40
C ASP A 248 1.35 -8.76 -14.45
N VAL A 249 1.62 -10.03 -14.08
CA VAL A 249 2.98 -10.60 -13.95
C VAL A 249 3.80 -10.55 -15.22
N SER A 250 3.22 -10.82 -16.38
CA SER A 250 3.97 -10.86 -17.63
C SER A 250 4.35 -9.47 -18.16
N SER A 251 3.64 -8.42 -17.73
CA SER A 251 3.69 -7.11 -18.40
C SER A 251 4.29 -6.00 -17.54
N TYR A 252 4.19 -6.10 -16.20
CA TYR A 252 4.67 -5.04 -15.27
C TYR A 252 5.70 -5.56 -14.25
N HIS A 253 5.54 -6.80 -13.74
CA HIS A 253 6.40 -7.33 -12.66
C HIS A 253 7.83 -7.66 -13.10
N GLY A 254 8.06 -7.87 -14.40
CA GLY A 254 9.42 -8.03 -14.95
C GLY A 254 10.28 -6.76 -14.83
N SER A 255 9.67 -5.60 -14.55
CA SER A 255 10.33 -4.30 -14.44
C SER A 255 10.17 -3.65 -13.06
N LEU A 256 9.86 -4.43 -12.01
CA LEU A 256 9.62 -3.95 -10.64
C LEU A 256 8.45 -2.95 -10.52
N GLY A 257 7.52 -2.92 -11.48
CA GLY A 257 6.32 -2.08 -11.47
C GLY A 257 5.04 -2.89 -11.23
N GLU A 258 3.98 -2.25 -10.73
CA GLU A 258 2.68 -2.88 -10.41
C GLU A 258 1.49 -2.22 -11.12
N VAL A 259 0.25 -2.72 -10.89
CA VAL A 259 -0.99 -2.14 -11.47
C VAL A 259 -1.08 -0.63 -11.26
N ARG A 260 -0.84 -0.09 -10.05
CA ARG A 260 -0.80 1.38 -9.84
C ARG A 260 0.46 2.06 -10.39
N CYS A 261 1.54 1.34 -10.68
CA CYS A 261 2.67 1.92 -11.42
C CYS A 261 2.34 2.10 -12.92
N GLY A 262 1.44 1.27 -13.46
CA GLY A 262 0.98 1.33 -14.85
C GLY A 262 -0.34 2.06 -15.08
N THR A 263 -1.03 2.51 -14.02
CA THR A 263 -2.37 3.13 -14.12
C THR A 263 -2.48 4.40 -13.29
N SER A 264 -3.24 5.37 -13.78
CA SER A 264 -3.62 6.58 -13.05
C SER A 264 -5.10 6.87 -13.27
N VAL A 265 -5.80 7.33 -12.23
CA VAL A 265 -7.25 7.54 -12.26
C VAL A 265 -7.56 9.00 -12.01
N GLN A 266 -8.10 9.69 -13.03
CA GLN A 266 -8.70 11.00 -12.85
C GLN A 266 -10.06 10.86 -12.14
N ARG A 267 -10.26 11.61 -11.07
CA ARG A 267 -11.49 11.57 -10.25
C ARG A 267 -12.25 12.87 -10.34
N ARG A 268 -13.55 12.82 -10.02
CA ARG A 268 -14.37 14.02 -9.85
C ARG A 268 -13.82 14.86 -8.68
N PRO A 269 -13.75 16.21 -8.81
CA PRO A 269 -13.39 17.08 -7.70
C PRO A 269 -14.36 16.94 -6.52
N PHE A 270 -13.90 17.32 -5.32
CA PHE A 270 -14.77 17.38 -4.15
C PHE A 270 -15.93 18.36 -4.34
N ALA A 271 -17.09 18.03 -3.76
CA ALA A 271 -18.22 18.96 -3.70
C ALA A 271 -17.93 20.16 -2.77
N PHE A 272 -17.17 19.93 -1.70
CA PHE A 272 -16.73 20.97 -0.78
C PHE A 272 -15.84 21.99 -1.50
N LYS A 273 -16.09 23.28 -1.27
CA LYS A 273 -15.36 24.38 -1.91
C LYS A 273 -14.13 24.73 -1.09
N TRP A 274 -12.93 24.67 -1.69
CA TRP A 274 -11.67 24.83 -0.97
C TRP A 274 -11.54 26.19 -0.25
N TRP A 275 -12.14 27.26 -0.78
CA TRP A 275 -12.13 28.58 -0.17
C TRP A 275 -13.02 28.70 1.09
N HIS A 276 -13.81 27.68 1.43
CA HIS A 276 -14.52 27.60 2.71
C HIS A 276 -13.71 26.92 3.81
N PHE A 277 -12.54 26.35 3.49
CA PHE A 277 -11.66 25.76 4.48
C PHE A 277 -10.79 26.84 5.14
N THR A 278 -10.60 26.75 6.46
CA THR A 278 -9.68 27.59 7.22
C THR A 278 -8.44 26.77 7.59
N PRO A 279 -7.31 26.91 6.84
CA PRO A 279 -6.13 26.06 7.00
C PRO A 279 -5.41 26.20 8.35
#